data_AF-A0A6L5K4Q2-F1
#
_entry.id   AF-A0A6L5K4Q2-F1
#
_cell.length_a   1.000
_cell.length_b   1.000
_cell.length_c   1.000
_cell.angle_alpha   90.00
_cell.angle_beta   90.00
_cell.angle_gamma   90.00
#
_symmetry.space_group_name_H-M   'P 1'
#
loop_
_entity.id
_entity.type
_entity.pdbx_description
1 polymer ?
#
loop_
_entity_poly.entity_id
_entity_poly.type
_entity_poly.pdbx_seq_one_letter_code
_entity_poly.pdbx_strand_id
1 'polypeptide(L)'
;PYSPAGEGLYVADAPHACASLIAAACDAGAKIFSLTFVEDIVVREDKRIAGVVVNWSPINHLPREIAALDPVPLEAKVVIDATGHEADVIRKLVQRDMLKVKGEGALWIEKSEEAVVERTSEVYPGLIVAGMAVASVFGLPRMGPTFGGMLFSGRRAAEVALEIVQRSAK
;
A
#
# COMPACT_ATOMS: atom_id res chain seq x y z
N PRO A 1 -0.12 -13.44 20.14
CA PRO A 1 -1.18 -14.21 20.83
C PRO A 1 -2.53 -13.57 20.51
N TYR A 2 -3.58 -14.38 20.35
CA TYR A 2 -4.94 -13.94 20.08
C TYR A 2 -5.93 -14.72 20.96
N SER A 3 -7.12 -14.17 21.18
CA SER A 3 -8.20 -14.79 21.94
C SER A 3 -9.51 -14.76 21.16
N PRO A 4 -10.38 -15.78 21.29
CA PRO A 4 -11.69 -15.77 20.65
C PRO A 4 -12.57 -14.65 21.23
N ALA A 5 -13.32 -13.95 20.37
CA ALA A 5 -14.32 -12.95 20.74
C ALA A 5 -15.72 -13.27 20.19
N GLY A 6 -15.84 -14.31 19.35
CA GLY A 6 -17.08 -14.81 18.77
C GLY A 6 -16.80 -15.95 17.78
N GLU A 7 -17.84 -16.50 17.16
CA GLU A 7 -17.66 -17.51 16.11
C GLU A 7 -16.91 -16.90 14.91
N GLY A 8 -15.73 -17.44 14.59
CA GLY A 8 -14.87 -16.92 13.52
C GLY A 8 -14.21 -15.57 13.80
N LEU A 9 -14.40 -14.99 14.99
CA LEU A 9 -13.89 -13.67 15.37
C LEU A 9 -12.85 -13.78 16.49
N TYR A 10 -11.71 -13.13 16.28
CA TYR A 10 -10.59 -13.14 17.22
C TYR A 10 -10.10 -11.72 17.48
N VAL A 11 -9.56 -11.51 18.68
CA VAL A 11 -8.93 -10.26 19.10
C VAL A 11 -7.48 -10.54 19.43
N ALA A 12 -6.59 -9.65 19.03
CA ALA A 12 -5.18 -9.68 19.38
C ALA A 12 -4.75 -8.30 19.89
N ASP A 13 -3.74 -8.27 20.75
CA ASP A 13 -3.07 -7.04 21.12
C ASP A 13 -2.40 -6.43 19.87
N ALA A 14 -2.80 -5.21 19.50
CA ALA A 14 -2.39 -4.60 18.24
C ALA A 14 -0.87 -4.36 18.16
N PRO A 15 -0.19 -3.79 19.18
CA PRO A 15 1.27 -3.68 19.17
C PRO A 15 1.97 -5.03 18.98
N HIS A 16 1.57 -6.08 19.69
CA HIS A 16 2.17 -7.41 19.56
C HIS A 16 1.94 -8.00 18.17
N ALA A 17 0.71 -7.93 17.65
CA ALA A 17 0.38 -8.43 16.33
C ALA A 17 1.24 -7.75 15.24
N CYS A 18 1.32 -6.41 15.27
CA CYS A 18 2.14 -5.64 14.33
C CYS A 18 3.63 -5.97 14.45
N ALA A 19 4.18 -6.03 15.67
CA ALA A 19 5.58 -6.38 15.89
C ALA A 19 5.92 -7.78 15.36
N SER A 20 5.02 -8.75 15.53
CA SER A 20 5.19 -10.11 15.03
C SER A 20 5.19 -10.16 13.51
N LEU A 21 4.30 -9.40 12.85
CA LEU A 21 4.24 -9.31 11.40
C LEU A 21 5.50 -8.66 10.83
N ILE A 22 5.99 -7.59 11.46
CA ILE A 22 7.24 -6.92 11.07
C ILE A 22 8.43 -7.88 11.19
N ALA A 23 8.55 -8.58 12.33
CA ALA A 23 9.62 -9.55 12.54
C ALA A 23 9.58 -10.66 11.48
N ALA A 24 8.41 -11.25 11.23
CA ALA A 24 8.24 -12.30 10.23
C ALA A 24 8.57 -11.82 8.79
N ALA A 25 8.22 -10.58 8.44
CA ALA A 25 8.57 -10.01 7.14
C ALA A 25 10.09 -9.82 6.99
N CYS A 26 10.76 -9.32 8.03
CA CYS A 26 12.21 -9.18 8.05
C CYS A 26 12.93 -10.54 7.97
N ASP A 27 12.45 -11.54 8.70
CA ASP A 27 12.98 -12.91 8.69
C ASP A 27 12.81 -13.58 7.32
N ALA A 28 11.72 -13.25 6.60
CA ALA A 28 11.50 -13.66 5.21
C ALA A 28 12.37 -12.91 4.19
N GLY A 29 13.17 -11.92 4.64
CA GLY A 29 14.14 -11.20 3.82
C GLY A 29 13.72 -9.79 3.38
N ALA A 30 12.54 -9.31 3.80
CA ALA A 30 12.13 -7.94 3.51
C ALA A 30 13.08 -6.93 4.19
N LYS A 31 13.32 -5.79 3.51
CA LYS A 31 14.06 -4.66 4.06
C LYS A 31 13.10 -3.52 4.34
N ILE A 32 13.26 -2.90 5.51
CA ILE A 32 12.40 -1.80 5.96
C ILE A 32 13.24 -0.53 6.03
N PHE A 33 12.79 0.49 5.31
CA PHE A 33 13.32 1.86 5.41
C PHE A 33 12.36 2.69 6.26
N SER A 34 12.67 2.82 7.55
CA SER A 34 11.92 3.70 8.46
C SER A 34 12.30 5.16 8.25
N LEU A 35 11.42 6.09 8.63
CA LEU A 35 11.62 7.54 8.47
C LEU A 35 11.84 7.95 7.00
N THR A 36 11.18 7.23 6.08
CA THR A 36 11.20 7.46 4.65
C THR A 36 9.76 7.64 4.16
N PHE A 37 9.54 8.59 3.25
CA PHE A 37 8.25 8.77 2.59
C PHE A 37 8.40 8.75 1.07
N VAL A 38 7.31 8.44 0.37
CA VAL A 38 7.23 8.51 -1.08
C VAL A 38 6.97 9.96 -1.50
N GLU A 39 7.96 10.59 -2.10
CA GLU A 39 7.85 11.94 -2.63
C GLU A 39 7.25 11.94 -4.04
N ASP A 40 7.63 10.97 -4.87
CA ASP A 40 7.14 10.87 -6.25
C ASP A 40 7.22 9.43 -6.82
N ILE A 41 6.90 9.27 -8.10
CA ILE A 41 6.93 8.00 -8.84
C ILE A 41 7.98 8.00 -9.95
N VAL A 42 8.58 6.83 -10.22
CA VAL A 42 9.43 6.62 -11.39
C VAL A 42 8.57 6.02 -12.51
N VAL A 43 8.52 6.70 -13.66
CA VAL A 43 7.78 6.27 -14.85
C VAL A 43 8.77 5.99 -15.99
N ARG A 44 8.59 4.87 -16.68
CA ARG A 44 9.41 4.45 -17.83
C ARG A 44 8.55 4.35 -19.10
N GLU A 45 9.07 3.71 -20.14
CA GLU A 45 8.39 3.49 -21.42
C GLU A 45 6.97 2.92 -21.21
N ASP A 46 6.08 3.20 -22.17
CA ASP A 46 4.66 2.84 -22.12
C ASP A 46 3.91 3.35 -20.89
N LYS A 47 4.47 4.39 -20.25
CA LYS A 47 3.98 5.00 -19.01
C LYS A 47 3.91 4.00 -17.86
N ARG A 48 4.71 2.93 -17.84
CA ARG A 48 4.73 1.96 -16.72
C ARG A 48 5.37 2.55 -15.47
N ILE A 49 4.79 2.24 -14.30
CA ILE A 49 5.44 2.50 -13.00
C ILE A 49 6.61 1.54 -12.82
N ALA A 50 7.80 2.09 -12.63
CA ALA A 50 9.06 1.37 -12.53
C ALA A 50 9.80 1.63 -11.23
N GLY A 51 9.15 2.23 -10.24
CA GLY A 51 9.75 2.57 -8.96
C GLY A 51 9.08 3.74 -8.27
N VAL A 52 9.68 4.15 -7.16
CA VAL A 52 9.26 5.30 -6.36
C VAL A 52 10.44 6.23 -6.15
N VAL A 53 10.16 7.51 -5.93
CA VAL A 53 11.13 8.51 -5.53
C VAL A 53 10.88 8.79 -4.05
N VAL A 54 11.90 8.59 -3.23
CA VAL A 54 11.78 8.64 -1.77
C VAL A 54 12.61 9.74 -1.18
N ASN A 55 12.19 10.22 -0.01
CA ASN A 55 12.92 11.20 0.77
C ASN A 55 12.76 10.92 2.27
N TRP A 56 13.53 11.61 3.12
CA TRP A 56 13.52 11.40 4.57
C TRP A 56 12.39 12.19 5.24
N SER A 57 11.56 11.53 6.05
CA SER A 57 10.40 12.14 6.72
C SER A 57 10.69 13.40 7.55
N PRO A 58 11.88 13.56 8.19
CA PRO A 58 12.22 14.80 8.90
C PRO A 58 12.23 16.05 8.01
N ILE A 59 12.48 15.92 6.70
CA ILE A 59 12.54 17.06 5.77
C ILE A 59 11.21 17.81 5.71
N ASN A 60 10.09 17.10 5.83
CA ASN A 60 8.76 17.70 5.87
C ASN A 60 8.54 18.61 7.10
N HIS A 61 9.45 18.58 8.07
CA HIS A 61 9.40 19.37 9.30
C HIS A 61 10.55 20.38 9.40
N LEU A 62 11.43 20.45 8.38
CA LEU A 62 12.48 21.45 8.33
C LEU A 62 11.96 22.80 7.81
N PRO A 63 12.58 23.92 8.23
CA PRO A 63 12.36 25.21 7.58
C PRO A 63 12.58 25.12 6.07
N ARG A 64 11.74 25.78 5.27
CA ARG A 64 11.78 25.71 3.80
C ARG A 64 13.14 26.08 3.23
N GLU A 65 13.85 26.98 3.91
CA GLU A 65 15.16 27.49 3.55
C GLU A 65 16.24 26.40 3.53
N ILE A 66 16.04 25.30 4.27
CA ILE A 66 16.98 24.18 4.36
C ILE A 66 16.35 22.82 4.02
N ALA A 67 15.08 22.82 3.60
CA ALA A 67 14.35 21.60 3.23
C ALA A 67 14.58 21.16 1.77
N ALA A 68 15.34 21.94 0.99
CA ALA A 68 15.64 21.64 -0.41
C ALA A 68 16.76 20.58 -0.52
N LEU A 69 16.41 19.33 -0.18
CA LEU A 69 17.25 18.16 -0.39
C LEU A 69 16.64 17.28 -1.46
N ASP A 70 17.41 17.02 -2.52
CA ASP A 70 16.96 16.20 -3.64
C ASP A 70 16.60 14.77 -3.18
N PRO A 71 15.49 14.20 -3.67
CA PRO A 71 15.08 12.86 -3.31
C PRO A 71 15.85 11.78 -4.09
N VAL A 72 15.70 10.53 -3.66
CA VAL A 72 16.41 9.38 -4.23
C VAL A 72 15.44 8.45 -4.96
N PRO A 73 15.69 8.10 -6.24
CA PRO A 73 14.89 7.11 -6.95
C PRO A 73 15.25 5.68 -6.52
N LEU A 74 14.22 4.86 -6.27
CA LEU A 74 14.32 3.43 -6.04
C LEU A 74 13.54 2.70 -7.14
N GLU A 75 14.27 2.00 -8.02
CA GLU A 75 13.67 1.24 -9.11
C GLU A 75 13.11 -0.10 -8.63
N ALA A 76 11.98 -0.51 -9.19
CA ALA A 76 11.30 -1.76 -8.85
C ALA A 76 10.59 -2.34 -10.08
N LYS A 77 10.52 -3.67 -10.18
CA LYS A 77 9.75 -4.37 -11.22
C LYS A 77 8.23 -4.17 -11.03
N VAL A 78 7.81 -4.02 -9.79
CA VAL A 78 6.42 -3.81 -9.36
C VAL A 78 6.42 -2.95 -8.09
N VAL A 79 5.47 -2.03 -7.99
CA VAL A 79 5.20 -1.23 -6.80
C VAL A 79 3.85 -1.65 -6.22
N ILE A 80 3.76 -1.80 -4.90
CA ILE A 80 2.49 -2.03 -4.19
C ILE A 80 2.22 -0.80 -3.33
N ASP A 81 1.13 -0.08 -3.60
CA ASP A 81 0.63 0.99 -2.75
C ASP A 81 -0.22 0.38 -1.63
N ALA A 82 0.37 0.30 -0.44
CA ALA A 82 -0.26 -0.09 0.81
C ALA A 82 -0.25 1.05 1.83
N THR A 83 -0.29 2.31 1.37
CA THR A 83 -0.20 3.53 2.21
C THR A 83 -1.51 3.87 2.93
N GLY A 84 -2.51 2.98 2.85
CA GLY A 84 -3.79 3.14 3.52
C GLY A 84 -4.70 4.13 2.79
N HIS A 85 -5.52 4.85 3.55
CA HIS A 85 -6.55 5.76 3.03
C HIS A 85 -6.00 6.84 2.10
N GLU A 86 -4.78 7.29 2.35
CA GLU A 86 -4.16 8.36 1.57
C GLU A 86 -3.82 7.92 0.14
N ALA A 87 -3.50 6.65 -0.08
CA ALA A 87 -3.10 6.12 -1.39
C ALA A 87 -2.04 7.01 -2.07
N ASP A 88 -0.93 7.26 -1.36
CA ASP A 88 0.05 8.28 -1.71
C ASP A 88 0.68 8.06 -3.08
N VAL A 89 0.95 6.81 -3.48
CA VAL A 89 1.51 6.51 -4.81
C VAL A 89 0.46 6.77 -5.87
N ILE A 90 -0.78 6.32 -5.65
CA ILE A 90 -1.92 6.59 -6.53
C ILE A 90 -2.15 8.09 -6.73
N ARG A 91 -2.03 8.89 -5.68
CA ARG A 91 -2.16 10.36 -5.77
C ARG A 91 -1.14 10.98 -6.72
N LYS A 92 0.08 10.44 -6.82
CA LYS A 92 1.09 10.92 -7.79
C LYS A 92 0.69 10.68 -9.24
N LEU A 93 -0.08 9.63 -9.52
CA LEU A 93 -0.69 9.41 -10.84
C LEU A 93 -1.86 10.36 -11.07
N VAL A 94 -2.72 10.59 -10.07
CA VAL A 94 -3.87 11.51 -10.16
C VAL A 94 -3.40 12.94 -10.42
N GLN A 95 -2.35 13.41 -9.75
CA GLN A 95 -1.74 14.73 -9.93
C GLN A 95 -1.26 14.99 -11.38
N ARG A 96 -1.03 13.94 -12.15
CA ARG A 96 -0.55 13.98 -13.53
C ARG A 96 -1.64 13.60 -14.55
N ASP A 97 -2.90 13.49 -14.13
CA ASP A 97 -4.03 13.03 -14.93
C ASP A 97 -3.77 11.66 -15.61
N MET A 98 -2.99 10.79 -14.95
CA MET A 98 -2.67 9.45 -15.43
C MET A 98 -3.69 8.41 -14.95
N LEU A 99 -4.41 8.71 -13.88
CA LEU A 99 -5.42 7.84 -13.28
C LEU A 99 -6.52 8.70 -12.63
N LYS A 100 -7.77 8.28 -12.75
CA LYS A 100 -8.90 8.89 -12.03
C LYS A 100 -9.38 7.94 -10.95
N VAL A 101 -9.63 8.49 -9.76
CA VAL A 101 -10.07 7.73 -8.58
C VAL A 101 -11.37 8.29 -8.04
N LYS A 102 -12.16 7.43 -7.38
CA LYS A 102 -13.46 7.84 -6.83
C LYS A 102 -13.37 8.47 -5.44
N GLY A 103 -12.34 8.10 -4.67
CA GLY A 103 -12.24 8.45 -3.26
C GLY A 103 -13.05 7.50 -2.38
N GLU A 104 -12.59 7.30 -1.15
CA GLU A 104 -13.17 6.37 -0.19
C GLU A 104 -14.60 6.75 0.25
N GLY A 105 -15.44 5.73 0.48
CA GLY A 105 -16.81 5.90 1.00
C GLY A 105 -16.94 5.87 2.52
N ALA A 106 -18.16 6.07 3.02
CA ALA A 106 -18.47 6.01 4.45
C ALA A 106 -18.26 4.59 5.05
N LEU A 107 -18.39 4.48 6.38
CA LEU A 107 -18.15 3.21 7.08
C LEU A 107 -19.25 2.18 6.81
N TRP A 108 -18.85 1.01 6.31
CA TRP A 108 -19.66 -0.19 6.21
C TRP A 108 -18.75 -1.41 6.27
N ILE A 109 -18.65 -2.00 7.46
CA ILE A 109 -17.67 -3.04 7.80
C ILE A 109 -17.78 -4.26 6.86
N GLU A 110 -18.95 -4.88 6.84
CA GLU A 110 -19.21 -6.12 6.10
C GLU A 110 -18.95 -5.97 4.60
N LYS A 111 -19.40 -4.85 4.01
CA LYS A 111 -19.18 -4.57 2.58
C LYS A 111 -17.74 -4.19 2.24
N SER A 112 -17.00 -3.67 3.21
CA SER A 112 -15.62 -3.21 3.01
C SER A 112 -14.64 -4.38 3.06
N GLU A 113 -14.73 -5.27 4.07
CA GLU A 113 -13.78 -6.37 4.28
C GLU A 113 -13.63 -7.27 3.05
N GLU A 114 -14.75 -7.70 2.46
CA GLU A 114 -14.75 -8.56 1.28
C GLU A 114 -14.30 -7.78 0.03
N ALA A 115 -14.88 -6.61 -0.22
CA ALA A 115 -14.62 -5.83 -1.42
C ALA A 115 -13.16 -5.36 -1.53
N VAL A 116 -12.51 -5.03 -0.41
CA VAL A 116 -11.09 -4.65 -0.41
C VAL A 116 -10.20 -5.81 -0.87
N VAL A 117 -10.50 -7.04 -0.45
CA VAL A 117 -9.76 -8.22 -0.90
C VAL A 117 -10.01 -8.48 -2.37
N GLU A 118 -11.27 -8.49 -2.81
CA GLU A 118 -11.65 -8.75 -4.20
C GLU A 118 -11.07 -7.74 -5.19
N ARG A 119 -10.96 -6.47 -4.78
CA ARG A 119 -10.47 -5.37 -5.62
C ARG A 119 -8.98 -5.12 -5.49
N THR A 120 -8.26 -5.90 -4.69
CA THR A 120 -6.80 -5.86 -4.65
C THR A 120 -6.24 -6.36 -5.98
N SER A 121 -5.64 -5.47 -6.78
CA SER A 121 -5.18 -5.77 -8.14
C SER A 121 -4.11 -4.78 -8.64
N GLU A 122 -3.51 -5.08 -9.79
CA GLU A 122 -2.77 -4.10 -10.60
C GLU A 122 -3.77 -3.08 -11.17
N VAL A 123 -3.72 -1.84 -10.70
CA VAL A 123 -4.65 -0.76 -11.11
C VAL A 123 -4.07 0.14 -12.19
N TYR A 124 -2.76 0.06 -12.37
CA TYR A 124 -2.02 0.76 -13.41
C TYR A 124 -0.77 -0.06 -13.73
N PRO A 125 -0.24 -0.06 -14.97
CA PRO A 125 0.91 -0.89 -15.31
C PRO A 125 2.07 -0.70 -14.33
N GLY A 126 2.43 -1.75 -13.61
CA GLY A 126 3.50 -1.78 -12.61
C GLY A 126 3.10 -1.35 -11.20
N LEU A 127 1.82 -1.05 -10.96
CA LEU A 127 1.30 -0.58 -9.68
C LEU A 127 0.09 -1.40 -9.21
N ILE A 128 0.27 -2.08 -8.09
CA ILE A 128 -0.76 -2.78 -7.35
C ILE A 128 -1.24 -1.91 -6.20
N VAL A 129 -2.51 -2.01 -5.82
CA VAL A 129 -3.04 -1.44 -4.56
C VAL A 129 -3.45 -2.53 -3.59
N ALA A 130 -3.21 -2.30 -2.30
CA ALA A 130 -3.57 -3.20 -1.21
C ALA A 130 -4.08 -2.44 0.02
N GLY A 131 -4.84 -3.12 0.87
CA GLY A 131 -5.45 -2.55 2.06
C GLY A 131 -6.38 -1.38 1.71
N MET A 132 -6.38 -0.33 2.54
CA MET A 132 -7.30 0.80 2.34
C MET A 132 -7.01 1.67 1.12
N ALA A 133 -5.84 1.54 0.48
CA ALA A 133 -5.59 2.21 -0.79
C ALA A 133 -6.56 1.71 -1.88
N VAL A 134 -6.99 0.44 -1.79
CA VAL A 134 -8.02 -0.15 -2.66
C VAL A 134 -9.33 0.62 -2.55
N ALA A 135 -9.76 0.95 -1.33
CA ALA A 135 -11.01 1.69 -1.12
C ALA A 135 -10.95 3.09 -1.74
N SER A 136 -9.82 3.78 -1.60
CA SER A 136 -9.60 5.11 -2.19
C SER A 136 -9.62 5.09 -3.72
N VAL A 137 -9.10 4.04 -4.35
CA VAL A 137 -9.14 3.88 -5.81
C VAL A 137 -10.56 3.58 -6.30
N PHE A 138 -11.20 2.56 -5.72
CA PHE A 138 -12.44 2.00 -6.27
C PHE A 138 -13.73 2.61 -5.69
N GLY A 139 -13.60 3.47 -4.69
CA GLY A 139 -14.72 4.06 -3.97
C GLY A 139 -15.49 3.07 -3.12
N LEU A 140 -14.75 2.25 -2.37
CA LEU A 140 -15.32 1.27 -1.45
C LEU A 140 -15.59 1.91 -0.08
N PRO A 141 -16.52 1.34 0.72
CA PRO A 141 -16.69 1.72 2.12
C PRO A 141 -15.42 1.43 2.95
N ARG A 142 -15.29 2.08 4.11
CA ARG A 142 -14.25 1.76 5.12
C ARG A 142 -14.72 0.71 6.12
N MET A 143 -13.81 -0.12 6.65
CA MET A 143 -14.18 -1.23 7.57
C MET A 143 -14.07 -0.94 9.07
N GLY A 144 -13.50 0.19 9.50
CA GLY A 144 -13.33 0.45 10.93
C GLY A 144 -12.32 -0.52 11.58
N PRO A 145 -12.48 -0.91 12.85
CA PRO A 145 -11.45 -1.63 13.61
C PRO A 145 -11.48 -3.16 13.40
N THR A 146 -11.57 -3.61 12.15
CA THR A 146 -11.33 -5.02 11.75
C THR A 146 -10.21 -5.07 10.72
N PHE A 147 -9.45 -6.16 10.73
CA PHE A 147 -8.19 -6.27 10.00
C PHE A 147 -8.09 -7.54 9.14
N GLY A 148 -9.13 -8.38 9.11
CA GLY A 148 -9.13 -9.60 8.30
C GLY A 148 -8.94 -9.29 6.82
N GLY A 149 -9.70 -8.32 6.30
CA GLY A 149 -9.59 -7.83 4.94
C GLY A 149 -8.21 -7.25 4.63
N MET A 150 -7.54 -6.59 5.59
CA MET A 150 -6.18 -6.08 5.41
C MET A 150 -5.16 -7.19 5.18
N LEU A 151 -5.21 -8.25 6.00
CA LEU A 151 -4.29 -9.39 5.88
C LEU A 151 -4.51 -10.16 4.58
N PHE A 152 -5.79 -10.42 4.23
CA PHE A 152 -6.13 -11.12 2.99
C PHE A 152 -5.84 -10.29 1.74
N SER A 153 -6.04 -8.97 1.80
CA SER A 153 -5.64 -8.05 0.73
C SER A 153 -4.13 -8.06 0.53
N GLY A 154 -3.33 -8.02 1.61
CA GLY A 154 -1.87 -8.16 1.52
C GLY A 154 -1.44 -9.46 0.85
N ARG A 155 -2.09 -10.59 1.20
CA ARG A 155 -1.83 -11.89 0.55
C ARG A 155 -2.19 -11.84 -0.93
N ARG A 156 -3.35 -11.30 -1.30
CA ARG A 156 -3.78 -11.18 -2.71
C ARG A 156 -2.81 -10.31 -3.51
N ALA A 157 -2.32 -9.21 -2.94
CA ALA A 157 -1.34 -8.34 -3.58
C ALA A 157 -0.02 -9.09 -3.87
N ALA A 158 0.43 -9.96 -2.95
CA ALA A 158 1.61 -10.78 -3.16
C ALA A 158 1.44 -11.80 -4.29
N GLU A 159 0.26 -12.44 -4.40
CA GLU A 159 -0.07 -13.34 -5.51
C GLU A 159 -0.01 -12.61 -6.87
N VAL A 160 -0.65 -11.45 -6.97
CA VAL A 160 -0.65 -10.63 -8.19
C VAL A 160 0.76 -10.14 -8.53
N ALA A 161 1.54 -9.73 -7.53
CA ALA A 161 2.93 -9.32 -7.72
C ALA A 161 3.79 -10.46 -8.27
N LEU A 162 3.60 -11.68 -7.77
CA LEU A 162 4.32 -12.86 -8.24
C LEU A 162 4.00 -13.14 -9.72
N GLU A 163 2.73 -13.06 -10.13
CA GLU A 163 2.32 -13.20 -11.54
C GLU A 163 3.00 -12.17 -12.45
N ILE A 164 3.07 -10.90 -12.03
CA ILE A 164 3.74 -9.82 -12.78
C ILE A 164 5.23 -10.08 -12.89
N VAL A 165 5.91 -10.39 -11.78
CA VAL A 165 7.36 -10.62 -11.77
C VAL A 165 7.75 -11.82 -12.64
N GLN A 166 6.94 -12.88 -12.63
CA GLN A 166 7.16 -14.06 -13.47
C GLN A 166 6.96 -13.76 -14.97
N ARG A 167 5.98 -12.91 -15.32
CA ARG A 167 5.79 -12.45 -16.71
C ARG A 167 6.95 -11.61 -17.21
N SER A 168 7.53 -10.75 -16.37
CA SER A 168 8.66 -9.88 -16.74
C SER A 168 10.02 -10.60 -16.76
N ALA A 169 10.09 -11.86 -16.31
CA ALA A 169 11.32 -12.66 -16.34
C ALA A 169 11.43 -13.55 -17.59
N LYS A 170 10.37 -13.64 -18.40
CA LYS A 170 10.34 -14.31 -19.70
C LYS A 170 10.65 -13.31 -20.81
#